data_AF-K1TD72-F1
#
_entry.id   AF-K1TD72-F1
#
_cell.length_a   1.000
_cell.length_b   1.000
_cell.length_c   1.000
_cell.angle_alpha   90.00
_cell.angle_beta   90.00
_cell.angle_gamma   90.00
#
_symmetry.space_group_name_H-M   'P 1'
#
loop_
_entity.id
_entity.type
_entity.pdbx_description
1 polymer ?
#
loop_
_entity_poly.entity_id
_entity_poly.type
_entity_poly.pdbx_seq_one_letter_code
_entity_poly.pdbx_strand_id
1 'polypeptide(L)'
;MTQIATKFVKWDIPELATLQDSKVYKLRVHLNNGGKLNREEKNWITRNVWESIYFKRGIALSGYHFDFSDILKRYFVKQHGSIHEYYAIDKTALRSILYGRIEDIVEVSG
;
A
#
# COMPACT_ATOMS: atom_id res chain seq x y z
N MET A 1 -8.54 -19.75 4.18
CA MET A 1 -8.58 -18.34 4.61
C MET A 1 -7.32 -17.67 4.12
N THR A 2 -7.44 -16.58 3.38
CA THR A 2 -6.30 -15.76 2.94
C THR A 2 -5.76 -14.98 4.14
N GLN A 3 -4.44 -14.93 4.32
CA GLN A 3 -3.81 -14.25 5.45
C GLN A 3 -4.18 -12.75 5.46
N ILE A 4 -4.55 -12.23 6.64
CA ILE A 4 -4.93 -10.81 6.79
C ILE A 4 -3.71 -9.97 7.16
N ALA A 5 -2.90 -10.42 8.12
CA ALA A 5 -1.68 -9.74 8.50
C ALA A 5 -0.69 -10.71 9.15
N THR A 6 0.57 -10.28 9.25
CA THR A 6 1.64 -11.04 9.91
C THR A 6 2.23 -10.20 11.04
N LYS A 7 2.33 -10.75 12.25
CA LYS A 7 3.07 -10.09 13.34
C LYS A 7 4.54 -10.00 12.97
N PHE A 8 5.12 -8.80 12.99
CA PHE A 8 6.53 -8.58 12.64
C PHE A 8 7.42 -8.17 13.83
N VAL A 9 6.80 -7.83 14.96
CA VAL A 9 7.51 -7.45 16.21
C VAL A 9 7.73 -8.66 17.11
N LYS A 10 8.74 -8.59 17.98
CA LYS A 10 9.10 -9.69 18.90
C LYS A 10 8.35 -9.65 20.24
N TRP A 11 7.89 -8.47 20.68
CA TRP A 11 7.19 -8.31 21.95
C TRP A 11 5.70 -8.63 21.84
N ASP A 12 5.02 -8.73 22.98
CA ASP A 12 3.59 -8.98 23.05
C ASP A 12 2.79 -7.78 22.55
N ILE A 13 1.76 -8.08 21.76
CA ILE A 13 0.85 -7.10 21.17
C ILE A 13 -0.57 -7.66 21.26
N PRO A 14 -1.61 -6.80 21.23
CA PRO A 14 -2.99 -7.25 21.19
C PRO A 14 -3.28 -8.18 20.01
N GLU A 15 -4.34 -8.98 20.15
CA GLU A 15 -4.80 -9.87 19.08
C GLU A 15 -5.19 -9.09 17.83
N LEU A 16 -4.97 -9.69 16.66
CA LEU A 16 -5.27 -9.08 15.37
C LEU A 16 -6.76 -8.65 15.24
N ALA A 17 -7.68 -9.36 15.91
CA ALA A 17 -9.10 -9.03 15.94
C ALA A 17 -9.40 -7.64 16.54
N THR A 18 -8.53 -7.13 17.42
CA THR A 18 -8.66 -5.76 17.98
C THR A 18 -8.51 -4.67 16.91
N LEU A 19 -7.92 -5.00 15.75
CA LEU A 19 -7.75 -4.09 14.62
C LEU A 19 -8.88 -4.18 13.58
N GLN A 20 -9.92 -4.97 13.82
CA GLN A 20 -11.00 -5.20 12.83
C GLN A 20 -11.68 -3.92 12.36
N ASP A 21 -11.70 -2.89 13.21
CA ASP A 21 -12.31 -1.61 12.89
C ASP A 21 -11.41 -0.65 12.13
N SER A 22 -10.11 -0.94 12.06
CA SER A 22 -9.15 -0.15 11.30
C SER A 22 -9.40 -0.25 9.80
N LYS A 23 -9.10 0.84 9.09
CA LYS A 23 -9.28 0.91 7.64
C LYS A 23 -8.41 -0.10 6.89
N VAL A 24 -7.15 -0.30 7.31
CA VAL A 24 -6.23 -1.26 6.68
C VAL A 24 -6.75 -2.69 6.77
N TYR A 25 -7.31 -3.07 7.92
CA TYR A 25 -7.88 -4.40 8.14
C TYR A 25 -9.10 -4.62 7.25
N LYS A 26 -10.06 -3.68 7.28
CA LYS A 26 -11.27 -3.75 6.47
C LYS A 26 -10.95 -3.87 4.98
N LEU A 27 -9.97 -3.12 4.50
CA LEU A 27 -9.52 -3.18 3.10
C LEU A 27 -8.87 -4.51 2.74
N ARG A 28 -7.98 -5.03 3.59
CA ARG A 28 -7.33 -6.32 3.34
C ARG A 28 -8.35 -7.47 3.33
N VAL A 29 -9.34 -7.45 4.23
CA VAL A 29 -10.45 -8.42 4.22
C VAL A 29 -11.30 -8.28 2.96
N HIS A 30 -11.68 -7.06 2.57
CA HIS A 30 -12.44 -6.80 1.34
C HIS A 30 -11.74 -7.37 0.10
N LEU A 31 -10.43 -7.13 -0.03
CA LEU A 31 -9.61 -7.68 -1.11
C LEU A 31 -9.51 -9.20 -1.07
N ASN A 32 -9.29 -9.79 0.12
CA ASN A 32 -9.25 -11.25 0.30
C ASN A 32 -10.56 -11.93 -0.12
N ASN A 33 -11.69 -11.21 -0.05
CA ASN A 33 -12.99 -11.67 -0.49
C ASN A 33 -13.28 -11.37 -1.98
N GLY A 34 -12.29 -10.89 -2.75
CA GLY A 34 -12.45 -10.55 -4.17
C GLY A 34 -13.12 -9.19 -4.42
N GLY A 35 -13.23 -8.35 -3.39
CA GLY A 35 -13.77 -7.00 -3.48
C GLY A 35 -12.94 -6.11 -4.40
N LYS A 36 -13.63 -5.23 -5.14
CA LYS A 36 -12.98 -4.21 -5.98
C LYS A 36 -12.81 -2.92 -5.18
N LEU A 37 -11.62 -2.32 -5.31
CA LEU A 37 -11.32 -1.04 -4.67
C LEU A 37 -11.95 0.12 -5.44
N ASN A 38 -12.60 1.02 -4.71
CA ASN A 38 -13.04 2.31 -5.23
C ASN A 38 -11.87 3.31 -5.34
N ARG A 39 -12.12 4.51 -5.89
CA ARG A 39 -11.08 5.52 -6.12
C ARG A 39 -10.41 5.99 -4.82
N GLU A 40 -11.18 6.25 -3.77
CA GLU A 40 -10.65 6.73 -2.50
C GLU A 40 -9.79 5.66 -1.80
N GLU A 41 -10.20 4.41 -1.89
CA GLU A 41 -9.46 3.28 -1.32
C GLU A 41 -8.12 3.07 -2.01
N LYS A 42 -8.09 3.15 -3.35
CA LYS A 42 -6.86 3.08 -4.13
C LYS A 42 -5.86 4.17 -3.75
N ASN A 43 -6.35 5.40 -3.62
CA ASN A 43 -5.53 6.54 -3.22
C ASN A 43 -5.04 6.37 -1.77
N TRP A 44 -5.92 5.92 -0.87
CA TRP A 44 -5.59 5.71 0.54
C TRP A 44 -4.51 4.63 0.71
N ILE A 45 -4.63 3.47 0.04
CA ILE A 45 -3.61 2.42 0.09
C ILE A 45 -2.28 2.93 -0.47
N THR A 46 -2.32 3.57 -1.65
CA THR A 46 -1.10 4.10 -2.29
C THR A 46 -0.38 5.10 -1.39
N ARG A 47 -1.13 6.01 -0.74
CA ARG A 47 -0.57 6.97 0.22
C ARG A 47 0.07 6.29 1.42
N ASN A 48 -0.63 5.36 2.07
CA ASN A 48 -0.14 4.71 3.29
C ASN A 48 1.02 3.74 3.02
N VAL A 49 1.09 3.14 1.82
CA VAL A 49 2.25 2.34 1.38
C VAL A 49 3.44 3.25 1.13
N TRP A 50 3.25 4.41 0.48
CA TRP A 50 4.33 5.37 0.26
C TRP A 50 4.88 5.97 1.57
N GLU A 51 4.01 6.24 2.54
CA GLU A 51 4.41 6.73 3.88
C GLU A 51 4.93 5.62 4.80
N SER A 52 4.86 4.36 4.37
CA SER A 52 5.30 3.22 5.18
C SER A 52 6.81 3.24 5.38
N ILE A 53 7.22 3.28 6.65
CA ILE A 53 8.64 3.25 7.04
C ILE A 53 9.20 1.82 6.98
N TYR A 54 8.37 0.82 7.30
CA TYR A 54 8.83 -0.55 7.50
C TYR A 54 8.81 -1.40 6.23
N PHE A 55 7.87 -1.14 5.31
CA PHE A 55 7.60 -2.05 4.19
C PHE A 55 7.35 -1.29 2.90
N LYS A 56 8.05 -1.69 1.82
CA LYS A 56 7.88 -1.07 0.48
C LYS A 56 6.51 -1.33 -0.16
N ARG A 57 5.80 -2.38 0.26
CA ARG A 57 4.55 -2.87 -0.36
C ARG A 57 3.45 -3.21 0.65
N GLY A 58 3.59 -2.70 1.87
CA GLY A 58 2.69 -3.05 2.95
C GLY A 58 2.56 -1.93 3.98
N ILE A 59 1.53 -2.05 4.79
CA ILE A 59 1.18 -1.07 5.81
C ILE A 59 1.37 -1.72 7.17
N ALA A 60 2.11 -1.05 8.06
CA ALA A 60 2.28 -1.50 9.44
C ALA A 60 1.21 -0.87 10.34
N LEU A 61 0.58 -1.66 11.20
CA LEU A 61 -0.30 -1.15 12.25
C LEU A 61 -0.20 -2.03 13.50
N SER A 62 0.11 -1.41 14.65
CA SER A 62 0.18 -2.07 15.96
C SER A 62 1.01 -3.38 15.99
N GLY A 63 2.14 -3.41 15.29
CA GLY A 63 3.03 -4.57 15.24
C GLY A 63 2.65 -5.64 14.21
N TYR A 64 1.61 -5.40 13.42
CA TYR A 64 1.20 -6.25 12.30
C TYR A 64 1.55 -5.61 10.94
N HIS A 65 1.93 -6.46 9.99
CA HIS A 65 2.17 -6.13 8.59
C HIS A 65 0.98 -6.57 7.75
N PHE A 66 0.31 -5.62 7.11
CA PHE A 66 -0.73 -5.86 6.11
C PHE A 66 -0.11 -5.76 4.72
N ASP A 67 0.02 -6.90 4.04
CA ASP A 67 0.62 -6.98 2.72
C ASP A 67 -0.37 -6.58 1.62
N PHE A 68 0.12 -5.79 0.65
CA PHE A 68 -0.61 -5.39 -0.56
C PHE A 68 0.21 -5.65 -1.83
N SER A 69 1.27 -6.46 -1.73
CA SER A 69 2.14 -6.81 -2.86
C SER A 69 1.39 -7.45 -4.03
N ASP A 70 0.24 -8.07 -3.78
CA ASP A 70 -0.64 -8.72 -4.76
C ASP A 70 -1.37 -7.74 -5.68
N ILE A 71 -1.55 -6.49 -5.25
CA ILE A 71 -2.31 -5.47 -6.00
C ILE A 71 -1.49 -4.25 -6.39
N LEU A 72 -0.28 -4.10 -5.85
CA LEU A 72 0.61 -2.98 -6.14
C LEU A 72 1.40 -3.23 -7.42
N LYS A 73 1.45 -2.19 -8.26
CA LYS A 73 2.30 -2.12 -9.43
C LYS A 73 3.53 -1.28 -9.14
N ARG A 74 4.63 -1.61 -9.81
CA ARG A 74 5.89 -0.87 -9.70
C ARG A 74 5.95 0.22 -10.76
N TYR A 75 6.35 1.43 -10.36
CA TYR A 75 6.52 2.57 -11.23
C TYR A 75 7.90 3.20 -11.03
N PHE A 76 8.50 3.68 -12.11
CA PHE A 76 9.60 4.64 -12.05
C PHE A 76 9.09 6.02 -12.46
N VAL A 77 9.36 7.01 -11.61
CA VAL A 77 8.94 8.40 -11.83
C VAL A 77 10.17 9.25 -12.00
N LYS A 78 10.26 9.95 -13.14
CA LYS A 78 11.28 10.96 -13.39
C LYS A 78 10.76 12.33 -13.02
N GLN A 79 11.44 12.99 -12.10
CA GLN A 79 11.07 14.30 -11.59
C GLN A 79 12.30 15.06 -11.06
N HIS A 80 12.42 16.33 -11.45
CA HIS A 80 13.54 17.21 -11.08
C HIS A 80 14.91 16.58 -11.40
N GLY A 81 15.04 15.97 -12.58
CA GLY A 81 16.28 15.32 -13.01
C GLY A 81 16.63 14.01 -12.30
N SER A 82 15.78 13.52 -11.37
CA SER A 82 16.00 12.27 -10.62
C SER A 82 14.92 11.23 -10.94
N ILE A 83 15.26 9.95 -10.82
CA ILE A 83 14.33 8.82 -10.99
C ILE A 83 14.15 8.12 -9.64
N HIS A 84 12.89 7.91 -9.26
CA HIS A 84 12.52 7.25 -8.00
C HIS A 84 11.59 6.05 -8.26
N GLU A 85 11.75 5.00 -7.47
CA GLU A 85 10.88 3.81 -7.47
C GLU A 85 9.65 4.06 -6.59
N TYR A 86 8.46 3.76 -7.10
CA TYR A 86 7.19 3.83 -6.38
C TYR A 86 6.39 2.55 -6.53
N TYR A 87 5.59 2.26 -5.50
CA TYR A 87 4.56 1.23 -5.51
C TYR A 87 3.19 1.88 -5.36
N ALA A 88 2.29 1.60 -6.29
CA ALA A 88 0.95 2.17 -6.31
C ALA A 88 -0.06 1.21 -6.93
N ILE A 89 -1.34 1.36 -6.60
CA ILE A 89 -2.41 0.51 -7.17
C ILE A 89 -2.56 0.74 -8.67
N ASP A 90 -2.55 2.02 -9.08
CA ASP A 90 -2.56 2.42 -10.48
C ASP A 90 -1.89 3.79 -10.65
N LYS A 91 -1.58 4.15 -11.91
CA LYS A 91 -0.94 5.42 -12.27
C LYS A 91 -1.72 6.65 -11.78
N THR A 92 -3.03 6.56 -11.65
CA THR A 92 -3.85 7.67 -11.14
C THR A 92 -3.69 7.83 -9.63
N ALA A 93 -3.69 6.75 -8.86
CA ALA A 93 -3.42 6.79 -7.42
C ALA A 93 -1.98 7.25 -7.14
N LEU A 94 -1.01 6.83 -7.95
CA LEU A 94 0.36 7.36 -7.89
C LEU A 94 0.39 8.87 -8.07
N ARG A 95 -0.32 9.41 -9.06
CA ARG A 95 -0.40 10.85 -9.28
C ARG A 95 -1.01 11.62 -8.10
N SER A 96 -1.81 10.99 -7.24
CA SER A 96 -2.37 11.66 -6.05
C SER A 96 -1.35 11.92 -4.94
N ILE A 97 -0.18 11.26 -4.98
CA ILE A 97 0.89 11.43 -3.99
C ILE A 97 2.10 12.20 -4.53
N LEU A 98 2.18 12.41 -5.84
CA LEU A 98 3.24 13.18 -6.48
C LEU A 98 2.87 14.66 -6.54
N TYR A 99 3.83 15.53 -6.27
CA TYR A 99 3.66 16.97 -6.31
C TYR A 99 4.57 17.61 -7.35
N GLY A 100 4.13 18.70 -7.97
CA GLY A 100 4.94 19.43 -8.96
C GLY A 100 4.95 18.80 -10.35
N ARG A 101 5.89 19.26 -11.19
CA ARG A 101 6.01 18.82 -12.59
C ARG A 101 6.60 17.42 -12.65
N ILE A 102 5.91 16.51 -13.31
CA ILE A 102 6.36 15.15 -13.56
C ILE A 102 6.88 15.10 -15.00
N GLU A 103 8.10 14.62 -15.20
CA GLU A 103 8.71 14.48 -16.53
C GLU A 103 8.21 13.21 -17.21
N ASP A 104 8.26 12.08 -16.50
CA ASP A 104 7.79 10.80 -17.01
C ASP A 104 7.35 9.84 -15.90
N ILE A 105 6.45 8.91 -16.23
CA ILE A 105 6.02 7.80 -15.37
C ILE A 105 5.93 6.53 -16.22
N VAL A 106 6.81 5.58 -15.90
CA VAL A 106 6.86 4.26 -16.54
C VAL A 106 6.36 3.21 -15.55
N GLU A 107 5.34 2.43 -15.96
CA GLU A 107 4.95 1.21 -15.26
C GLU A 107 5.92 0.08 -15.65
N VAL A 108 6.39 -0.68 -14.67
CA VAL A 108 7.25 -1.83 -14.93
C VAL A 108 6.42 -3.10 -14.78
N SER A 109 6.14 -3.74 -15.91
CA SER A 109 5.61 -5.09 -15.94
C SER A 109 6.74 -6.06 -15.57
N GLY A 110 6.55 -6.82 -14.50
CA GLY A 110 7.39 -7.96 -14.14
C GLY A 110 6.76 -9.26 -14.63
#